data_AF-A0A3N0ZVH2-F1
#
_entry.id   AF-A0A3N0ZVH2-F1
#
_cell.length_a   1.000
_cell.length_b   1.000
_cell.length_c   1.000
_cell.angle_alpha   90.00
_cell.angle_beta   90.00
_cell.angle_gamma   90.00
#
_symmetry.space_group_name_H-M   'P 1'
#
loop_
_entity.id
_entity.type
_entity.pdbx_description
1 polymer ?
#
loop_
_entity_poly.entity_id
_entity_poly.type
_entity_poly.pdbx_seq_one_letter_code
_entity_poly.pdbx_strand_id
1 'polypeptide(L)'
;MKLMFLIDAKKEKLCSAHGMNPDDVEVVKIDDKWLAKRKIILGKMKEKKYENVYFGCIKLDYQRFQFFMKLYFLLSGYIGGAIIDEEGRANKFSFVKFIFKEIPMIIIEAVASVIVIIYSYIKFPIMKWYLTKK
;
A
#
# COMPACT_ATOMS: atom_id res chain seq x y z
N MET A 1 9.61 -20.46 5.23
CA MET A 1 9.36 -20.01 3.83
C MET A 1 8.67 -18.65 3.81
N LYS A 2 9.12 -17.74 2.94
CA LYS A 2 8.66 -16.33 2.88
C LYS A 2 7.84 -16.11 1.60
N LEU A 3 6.83 -15.23 1.67
CA LEU A 3 6.07 -14.80 0.48
C LEU A 3 6.48 -13.39 0.09
N MET A 4 6.70 -13.14 -1.20
CA MET A 4 7.01 -11.82 -1.74
C MET A 4 6.11 -11.48 -2.92
N PHE A 5 5.30 -10.44 -2.77
CA PHE A 5 4.56 -9.84 -3.86
C PHE A 5 5.44 -8.82 -4.57
N LEU A 6 5.76 -9.05 -5.84
CA LEU A 6 6.55 -8.13 -6.66
C LEU A 6 5.64 -7.23 -7.48
N ILE A 7 5.78 -5.91 -7.34
CA ILE A 7 4.97 -4.93 -8.07
C ILE A 7 5.72 -4.48 -9.33
N ASP A 8 6.83 -3.80 -9.13
CA ASP A 8 7.68 -3.26 -10.20
C ASP A 8 9.18 -3.60 -10.03
N ALA A 9 9.53 -4.31 -8.95
CA ALA A 9 10.91 -4.67 -8.62
C ALA A 9 11.38 -6.01 -9.19
N LYS A 10 12.71 -6.19 -9.19
CA LYS A 10 13.36 -7.48 -9.49
C LYS A 10 13.61 -8.28 -8.22
N LYS A 11 13.26 -9.57 -8.24
CA LYS A 11 13.46 -10.51 -7.13
C LYS A 11 14.91 -10.51 -6.65
N GLU A 12 15.85 -10.61 -7.59
CA GLU A 12 17.27 -10.80 -7.32
C GLU A 12 17.84 -9.60 -6.56
N LYS A 13 17.43 -8.39 -6.99
CA LYS A 13 17.84 -7.15 -6.33
C LYS A 13 17.27 -7.03 -4.92
N LEU A 14 15.99 -7.35 -4.73
CA LEU A 14 15.36 -7.32 -3.39
C LEU A 14 15.98 -8.35 -2.44
N CYS A 15 16.19 -9.58 -2.92
CA CYS A 15 16.84 -10.62 -2.14
C CYS A 15 18.27 -10.19 -1.75
N SER A 16 19.04 -9.65 -2.69
CA SER A 16 20.39 -9.15 -2.43
C SER A 16 20.40 -7.97 -1.45
N ALA A 17 19.51 -6.99 -1.61
CA ALA A 17 19.48 -5.79 -0.77
C ALA A 17 19.06 -6.07 0.68
N HIS A 18 18.29 -7.14 0.91
CA HIS A 18 17.77 -7.53 2.23
C HIS A 18 18.42 -8.81 2.78
N GLY A 19 19.49 -9.30 2.15
CA GLY A 19 20.21 -10.50 2.59
C GLY A 19 19.35 -11.77 2.64
N MET A 20 18.36 -11.88 1.76
CA MET A 20 17.46 -13.04 1.71
C MET A 20 17.96 -14.06 0.69
N ASN A 21 17.87 -15.34 1.04
CA ASN A 21 18.07 -16.43 0.09
C ASN A 21 16.90 -16.47 -0.91
N PRO A 22 17.14 -16.35 -2.23
CA PRO A 22 16.09 -16.41 -3.25
C PRO A 22 15.27 -17.70 -3.23
N ASP A 23 15.86 -18.82 -2.80
CA ASP A 23 15.19 -20.14 -2.80
C ASP A 23 14.15 -20.26 -1.69
N ASP A 24 14.29 -19.47 -0.61
CA ASP A 24 13.35 -19.45 0.52
C ASP A 24 12.18 -18.48 0.32
N VAL A 25 12.11 -17.85 -0.85
CA VAL A 25 11.12 -16.81 -1.20
C VAL A 25 10.22 -17.26 -2.34
N GLU A 26 8.96 -17.53 -2.00
CA GLU A 26 7.89 -17.68 -2.97
C GLU A 26 7.50 -16.30 -3.53
N VAL A 27 7.52 -16.16 -4.86
CA VAL A 27 7.31 -14.89 -5.53
C VAL A 27 5.99 -14.89 -6.29
N VAL A 28 5.21 -13.83 -6.10
CA VAL A 28 3.97 -13.56 -6.85
C VAL A 28 4.10 -12.20 -7.49
N LYS A 29 4.17 -12.15 -8.83
CA LYS A 29 4.13 -10.88 -9.56
C LYS A 29 2.70 -10.34 -9.55
N ILE A 30 2.55 -9.08 -9.18
CA ILE A 30 1.28 -8.36 -9.13
C ILE A 30 1.46 -6.99 -9.78
N ASP A 31 0.37 -6.37 -10.21
CA ASP A 31 0.37 -4.96 -10.60
C ASP A 31 -0.43 -4.13 -9.57
N ASP A 32 -0.39 -2.80 -9.70
CA ASP A 32 -1.14 -1.90 -8.81
C ASP A 32 -2.66 -2.16 -8.82
N LYS A 33 -3.24 -2.64 -9.94
CA LYS A 33 -4.67 -2.95 -10.04
C LYS A 33 -5.03 -4.20 -9.24
N TRP A 34 -4.09 -5.12 -9.04
CA TRP A 34 -4.29 -6.29 -8.17
C TRP A 34 -4.41 -5.89 -6.70
N LEU A 35 -3.82 -4.77 -6.28
CA LEU A 35 -4.01 -4.23 -4.94
C LEU A 35 -5.46 -3.82 -4.67
N ALA A 36 -6.30 -3.65 -5.69
CA ALA A 36 -7.75 -3.48 -5.51
C ALA A 36 -8.50 -4.82 -5.34
N LYS A 37 -7.89 -5.96 -5.71
CA LYS A 37 -8.52 -7.29 -5.72
C LYS A 37 -8.26 -8.05 -4.42
N ARG A 38 -8.91 -7.61 -3.33
CA ARG A 38 -8.76 -8.18 -1.97
C ARG A 38 -8.74 -9.71 -1.92
N LYS A 39 -9.70 -10.37 -2.59
CA LYS A 39 -9.85 -11.84 -2.55
C LYS A 39 -8.60 -12.56 -3.04
N ILE A 40 -7.93 -12.02 -4.05
CA ILE A 40 -6.75 -12.65 -4.65
C ILE A 40 -5.55 -12.52 -3.72
N ILE A 41 -5.27 -11.30 -3.23
CA ILE A 41 -4.13 -11.04 -2.35
C ILE A 41 -4.26 -11.82 -1.04
N LEU A 42 -5.41 -11.71 -0.37
CA LEU A 42 -5.64 -12.44 0.88
C LEU A 42 -5.69 -13.96 0.67
N GLY A 43 -6.22 -14.43 -0.45
CA GLY A 43 -6.20 -15.83 -0.83
C GLY A 43 -4.77 -16.35 -0.91
N LYS A 44 -3.88 -15.64 -1.62
CA LYS A 44 -2.46 -15.99 -1.72
C LYS A 44 -1.72 -15.94 -0.38
N MET A 45 -1.98 -14.94 0.45
CA MET A 45 -1.36 -14.85 1.78
C MET A 45 -1.79 -16.00 2.71
N LYS A 46 -3.03 -16.50 2.57
CA LYS A 46 -3.60 -17.56 3.41
C LYS A 46 -3.49 -18.96 2.81
N GLU A 47 -3.00 -19.09 1.58
CA GLU A 47 -2.87 -20.36 0.86
C GLU A 47 -1.92 -21.33 1.58
N LYS A 48 -0.85 -20.79 2.17
CA LYS A 48 0.15 -21.55 2.94
C LYS A 48 0.50 -20.80 4.22
N LYS A 49 1.13 -21.49 5.16
CA LYS A 49 1.76 -20.84 6.32
C LYS A 49 3.10 -20.27 5.91
N TYR A 50 3.16 -18.95 5.71
CA TYR A 50 4.40 -18.22 5.50
C TYR A 50 4.92 -17.68 6.83
N GLU A 51 6.23 -17.57 6.99
CA GLU A 51 6.82 -16.93 8.19
C GLU A 51 6.69 -15.40 8.11
N ASN A 52 6.97 -14.85 6.94
CA ASN A 52 6.90 -13.43 6.66
C ASN A 52 6.31 -13.20 5.27
N VAL A 53 5.64 -12.06 5.12
CA VAL A 53 5.08 -11.62 3.84
C VAL A 53 5.63 -10.25 3.50
N TYR A 54 6.12 -10.10 2.28
CA TYR A 54 6.74 -8.88 1.78
C TYR A 54 6.01 -8.34 0.57
N PHE A 55 5.90 -7.02 0.47
CA PHE A 55 5.60 -6.34 -0.79
C PHE A 55 6.90 -5.68 -1.29
N GLY A 56 7.36 -6.08 -2.46
CA GLY A 56 8.57 -5.58 -3.10
C GLY A 56 8.25 -4.53 -4.17
N CYS A 57 8.92 -3.39 -4.08
CA CYS A 57 8.82 -2.29 -5.03
C CYS A 57 10.21 -1.74 -5.39
N ILE A 58 10.34 -0.98 -6.48
CA ILE A 58 11.63 -0.40 -6.87
C ILE A 58 12.13 0.56 -5.79
N LYS A 59 11.25 1.45 -5.32
CA LYS A 59 11.55 2.47 -4.33
C LYS A 59 10.33 2.74 -3.46
N LEU A 60 10.52 2.76 -2.13
CA LEU A 60 9.41 3.00 -1.20
C LEU A 60 8.69 4.33 -1.47
N ASP A 61 9.43 5.39 -1.78
CA ASP A 61 8.87 6.74 -1.96
C ASP A 61 7.91 6.84 -3.15
N TYR A 62 8.02 5.94 -4.14
CA TYR A 62 7.16 5.92 -5.33
C TYR A 62 5.94 5.00 -5.16
N GLN A 63 5.92 4.18 -4.11
CA GLN A 63 4.82 3.27 -3.88
C GLN A 63 3.63 4.00 -3.25
N ARG A 64 2.61 4.32 -4.05
CA ARG A 64 1.43 5.10 -3.62
C ARG A 64 0.45 4.29 -2.76
N PHE A 65 0.33 2.99 -3.00
CA PHE A 65 -0.68 2.14 -2.37
C PHE A 65 -0.20 1.40 -1.12
N GLN A 66 0.79 1.94 -0.40
CA GLN A 66 1.34 1.31 0.81
C GLN A 66 0.29 1.08 1.91
N PHE A 67 -0.70 1.98 2.03
CA PHE A 67 -1.77 1.82 3.00
C PHE A 67 -2.56 0.51 2.76
N PHE A 68 -2.91 0.22 1.51
CA PHE A 68 -3.64 -1.02 1.16
C PHE A 68 -2.79 -2.27 1.41
N MET A 69 -1.48 -2.22 1.15
CA MET A 69 -0.57 -3.31 1.48
C MET A 69 -0.55 -3.61 2.98
N LYS A 70 -0.48 -2.56 3.81
CA LYS A 70 -0.54 -2.69 5.27
C LYS A 70 -1.90 -3.15 5.76
N LEU A 71 -2.97 -2.71 5.11
CA LEU A 71 -4.31 -3.22 5.36
C LEU A 71 -4.38 -4.73 5.07
N TYR A 72 -3.70 -5.23 4.03
CA TYR A 72 -3.62 -6.67 3.78
C TYR A 72 -2.85 -7.42 4.86
N PHE A 73 -1.75 -6.87 5.39
CA PHE A 73 -1.08 -7.45 6.57
C PHE A 73 -2.02 -7.55 7.77
N LEU A 74 -2.77 -6.47 8.06
CA LEU A 74 -3.78 -6.46 9.11
C LEU A 74 -4.87 -7.54 8.90
N LEU A 75 -5.48 -7.59 7.71
CA LEU A 75 -6.59 -8.51 7.38
C LEU A 75 -6.17 -9.98 7.26
N SER A 76 -4.90 -10.22 6.96
CA SER A 76 -4.32 -11.57 6.91
C SER A 76 -3.82 -12.05 8.27
N GLY A 77 -3.64 -11.15 9.24
CA GLY A 77 -3.09 -11.47 10.56
C GLY A 77 -1.57 -11.59 10.58
N TYR A 78 -0.88 -11.25 9.49
CA TYR A 78 0.59 -11.30 9.43
C TYR A 78 1.20 -10.05 10.07
N ILE A 79 1.72 -10.22 11.28
CA ILE A 79 2.40 -9.14 12.03
C ILE A 79 3.84 -8.94 11.53
N GLY A 80 4.50 -9.98 11.04
CA GLY A 80 5.86 -9.95 10.48
C GLY A 80 5.97 -9.43 9.05
N GLY A 81 5.00 -8.64 8.59
CA GLY A 81 4.96 -8.12 7.22
C GLY A 81 5.81 -6.86 7.02
N ALA A 82 6.35 -6.66 5.82
CA ALA A 82 7.05 -5.42 5.48
C ALA A 82 6.91 -5.06 3.99
N ILE A 83 6.96 -3.77 3.69
CA ILE A 83 7.15 -3.27 2.32
C ILE A 83 8.63 -2.98 2.17
N ILE A 84 9.27 -3.53 1.14
CA ILE A 84 10.71 -3.48 0.93
C ILE A 84 11.02 -2.89 -0.45
N ASP A 85 12.17 -2.23 -0.57
CA ASP A 85 12.66 -1.73 -1.85
C ASP A 85 14.05 -2.25 -2.26
N GLU A 86 14.41 -2.00 -3.52
CA GLU A 86 15.70 -2.38 -4.09
C GLU A 86 16.89 -1.63 -3.47
N GLU A 87 16.64 -0.50 -2.79
CA GLU A 87 17.64 0.32 -2.11
C GLU A 87 17.96 -0.20 -0.68
N GLY A 88 17.34 -1.31 -0.25
CA GLY A 88 17.55 -1.91 1.07
C GLY A 88 16.72 -1.27 2.19
N ARG A 89 15.80 -0.36 1.87
CA ARG A 89 14.90 0.24 2.84
C ARG A 89 13.69 -0.66 3.07
N ALA A 90 13.17 -0.63 4.29
CA ALA A 90 12.01 -1.42 4.70
C ALA A 90 11.02 -0.59 5.52
N ASN A 91 9.77 -0.55 5.07
CA ASN A 91 8.63 -0.06 5.85
C ASN A 91 7.97 -1.25 6.55
N LYS A 92 8.42 -1.56 7.77
CA LYS A 92 7.89 -2.66 8.57
C LYS A 92 6.46 -2.35 9.01
N PHE A 93 5.59 -3.36 8.91
CA PHE A 93 4.24 -3.26 9.44
C PHE A 93 4.28 -3.23 10.97
N SER A 94 3.54 -2.29 11.56
CA SER A 94 3.31 -2.22 12.99
C SER A 94 1.84 -1.97 13.20
N PHE A 95 1.17 -2.90 13.91
CA PHE A 95 -0.25 -2.82 14.19
C PHE A 95 -0.62 -1.51 14.90
N VAL A 96 0.13 -1.15 15.94
CA VAL A 96 -0.10 0.05 16.74
C VAL A 96 0.04 1.31 15.87
N LYS A 97 1.12 1.40 15.08
CA LYS A 97 1.32 2.54 14.17
C LYS A 97 0.21 2.61 13.12
N PHE A 98 -0.23 1.47 12.59
CA PHE A 98 -1.25 1.44 11.55
C PHE A 98 -2.60 1.92 12.08
N ILE A 99 -3.06 1.39 13.22
CA ILE A 99 -4.36 1.71 13.79
C ILE A 99 -4.42 3.13 14.37
N PHE A 100 -3.38 3.58 15.08
CA PHE A 100 -3.43 4.85 15.82
C PHE A 100 -2.83 6.04 15.07
N LYS A 101 -2.06 5.81 14.00
CA LYS A 101 -1.46 6.90 13.20
C LYS A 101 -1.96 6.89 11.77
N GLU A 102 -1.83 5.77 11.06
CA GLU A 102 -2.09 5.73 9.61
C GLU A 102 -3.58 5.79 9.28
N ILE A 103 -4.43 5.02 9.98
CA ILE A 103 -5.90 5.06 9.76
C ILE A 103 -6.49 6.45 10.08
N PRO A 104 -6.22 7.08 11.24
CA PRO A 104 -6.75 8.41 11.53
C PRO A 104 -6.29 9.47 10.53
N MET A 105 -5.03 9.41 10.08
CA MET A 105 -4.51 10.33 9.08
C MET A 105 -5.31 10.27 7.77
N ILE A 106 -5.58 9.05 7.27
CA ILE A 106 -6.41 8.87 6.06
C ILE A 106 -7.85 9.34 6.27
N ILE A 107 -8.43 9.12 7.45
CA ILE A 107 -9.78 9.60 7.74
C ILE A 107 -9.82 11.14 7.67
N ILE A 108 -8.84 11.82 8.26
CA ILE A 108 -8.74 13.28 8.21
C ILE A 108 -8.57 13.76 6.77
N GLU A 109 -7.68 13.14 5.98
CA GLU A 109 -7.48 13.46 4.56
C GLU A 109 -8.77 13.28 3.74
N ALA A 110 -9.51 12.21 3.98
CA ALA A 110 -10.78 11.95 3.32
C ALA A 110 -11.85 13.00 3.68
N VAL A 111 -11.99 13.33 4.96
CA VAL A 111 -12.91 14.39 5.43
C VAL A 111 -12.54 15.73 4.82
N ALA A 112 -11.27 16.12 4.84
CA ALA A 112 -10.79 17.35 4.22
C ALA A 112 -11.08 17.39 2.71
N SER A 113 -10.85 16.28 2.01
CA SER A 113 -11.15 16.15 0.58
C SER A 113 -12.64 16.35 0.28
N VAL A 114 -13.53 15.75 1.08
CA VAL A 114 -14.98 15.93 0.96
C VAL A 114 -15.39 17.39 1.19
N ILE A 115 -14.83 18.04 2.22
CA ILE A 115 -15.10 19.46 2.49
C ILE A 115 -14.68 20.33 1.30
N VAL A 116 -13.52 20.08 0.71
CA VAL A 116 -13.04 20.82 -0.47
C VAL A 116 -13.96 20.61 -1.68
N ILE A 117 -14.46 19.39 -1.90
CA ILE A 117 -15.41 19.10 -2.98
C ILE A 117 -16.72 19.87 -2.76
N ILE A 118 -17.27 19.84 -1.55
CA ILE A 118 -18.51 20.57 -1.19
C ILE A 118 -18.31 22.08 -1.40
N TYR A 119 -17.22 22.64 -0.86
CA TYR A 119 -16.89 24.05 -1.01
C TYR A 119 -16.76 24.46 -2.47
N SER A 120 -16.06 23.65 -3.27
CA SER A 120 -15.87 23.91 -4.70
C SER A 120 -17.19 23.83 -5.48
N TYR A 121 -18.05 22.85 -5.16
CA TYR A 121 -19.37 22.69 -5.77
C TYR A 121 -20.30 23.86 -5.48
N ILE A 122 -20.23 24.45 -4.28
CA ILE A 122 -21.02 25.64 -3.92
C ILE A 122 -20.44 26.92 -4.55
N LYS A 123 -19.11 27.09 -4.52
CA LYS A 123 -18.45 28.31 -4.99
C LYS A 123 -18.47 28.42 -6.52
N PHE A 124 -18.34 27.32 -7.24
CA PHE A 124 -18.31 27.30 -8.70
C PHE A 124 -19.54 27.96 -9.38
N PRO A 125 -20.80 27.63 -9.03
CA PRO A 125 -21.96 28.30 -9.61
C PRO A 125 -22.04 29.78 -9.25
N ILE A 126 -21.63 30.17 -8.04
CA ILE A 126 -21.58 31.58 -7.61
C ILE A 126 -20.58 32.37 -8.46
N MET A 127 -19.36 31.84 -8.63
CA MET A 127 -18.34 32.43 -9.50
C MET A 127 -18.79 32.48 -10.96
N LYS A 128 -19.38 31.40 -11.46
CA LYS A 128 -19.89 31.32 -12.84
C LYS A 128 -20.94 32.41 -13.07
N TRP A 129 -21.90 32.56 -12.16
CA TRP A 129 -22.93 33.60 -12.22
C TRP A 129 -22.34 35.02 -12.22
N TYR A 130 -21.35 35.27 -11.36
CA TYR A 130 -20.67 36.57 -11.30
C TYR A 130 -19.90 36.89 -12.59
N LEU A 131 -19.26 35.89 -13.20
CA LEU A 131 -18.49 36.03 -14.44
C LEU A 131 -19.38 36.20 -15.69
N THR A 132 -20.56 35.57 -15.74
CA THR A 132 -21.53 35.72 -16.85
C THR A 132 -22.41 36.96 -16.76
N LYS A 133 -22.36 37.69 -15.63
CA LYS A 133 -23.07 38.98 -15.46
C LYS A 133 -22.24 40.20 -15.85
N LYS A 134 -20.95 40.03 -16.15
CA LYS A 134 -20.10 41.02 -16.82
C LYS A 134 -20.20 40.86 -18.33
#